data_AF-A0A1R2B006-F1
#
_entry.id   AF-A0A1R2B006-F1
#
_cell.length_a   1.000
_cell.length_b   1.000
_cell.length_c   1.000
_cell.angle_alpha   90.00
_cell.angle_beta   90.00
_cell.angle_gamma   90.00
#
_symmetry.space_group_name_H-M   'P 1'
#
loop_
_entity.id
_entity.type
_entity.pdbx_description
1 polymer ?
#
loop_
_entity_poly.entity_id
_entity_poly.type
_entity_poly.pdbx_seq_one_letter_code
_entity_poly.pdbx_strand_id
1 'polypeptide(L)'
;MYSDSFEMQGNEISAYSSFQEQSIELQDMILNSSESEEESYPSASDKEEDFADISSKHMALRASTAPARPLTDVEEFRRSSDFLLLEHTVICASQLFLRGDQKYDLDSDHGQRSCKQFLNQVEKLCEVYKVQCASREYRNRFSKAYRVLYKENSLCYLTEILDSAQEGFPYLYVNGEKYVFSAKVLQAGSDLFQNFVRLQFLLKDIYSRVCDETFSGALTQTKQEISQCLQEFDSLWVDFEQLYVHELMAIESDARRFIEEAIQLEHQVTILDSKNKEKNKPSNESPESFDLKSRLVTVIGKINSVANIEGKGRDDLTIDILKASEGLLRRMSTQTKCIRNLAEKIRQSFIGLRMLFRKYAQNIEIVDPQLKNNPELVDALVKFESSWERGKIYFLNSKKCNQLVFLSNMIESTNSKYQIFKEQLECSDSELFVSIPALLILKALEGEDRGICKSFCAPMFDENENVGAMWKRLKRSYNLGKLAASSITEYIEVLTALVLSEPLDKGFRALVLDEKFDNLDGTVNKIKYLAIELHRHKPTKWNRFLDIILC
;
A
#
# COMPACT_ATOMS: atom_id res chain seq x y z
N MET A 1 5.57 -32.85 -34.11
CA MET A 1 6.10 -31.48 -34.08
C MET A 1 5.72 -30.90 -32.74
N TYR A 2 6.74 -30.68 -31.92
CA TYR A 2 6.70 -30.32 -30.50
C TYR A 2 6.13 -28.93 -30.26
N SER A 3 5.36 -28.75 -29.18
CA SER A 3 5.71 -27.78 -28.12
C SER A 3 4.89 -28.08 -26.87
N ASP A 4 5.55 -28.68 -25.90
CA ASP A 4 5.09 -28.82 -24.52
C ASP A 4 5.01 -27.45 -23.85
N SER A 5 3.88 -27.19 -23.21
CA SER A 5 3.66 -26.06 -22.30
C SER A 5 4.27 -26.39 -20.94
N PHE A 6 5.39 -25.75 -20.61
CA PHE A 6 5.98 -25.75 -19.28
C PHE A 6 5.27 -24.71 -18.40
N GLU A 7 4.55 -25.20 -17.39
CA GLU A 7 4.11 -24.39 -16.25
C GLU A 7 5.33 -24.12 -15.34
N MET A 8 5.72 -22.84 -15.19
CA MET A 8 6.61 -22.44 -14.10
C MET A 8 5.75 -22.01 -12.90
N GLN A 9 5.82 -22.79 -11.83
CA GLN A 9 5.42 -22.38 -10.49
C GLN A 9 6.43 -21.34 -9.99
N GLY A 10 5.99 -20.09 -9.88
CA GLY A 10 6.75 -19.01 -9.26
C GLY A 10 6.65 -19.07 -7.74
N ASN A 11 7.72 -19.51 -7.09
CA ASN A 11 8.01 -19.17 -5.70
C ASN A 11 8.82 -17.87 -5.72
N GLU A 12 8.13 -16.73 -5.83
CA GLU A 12 8.73 -15.40 -5.68
C GLU A 12 8.62 -14.99 -4.21
N ILE A 13 9.62 -15.36 -3.42
CA ILE A 13 9.81 -14.79 -2.08
C ILE A 13 10.56 -13.47 -2.26
N SER A 14 9.86 -12.37 -1.99
CA SER A 14 10.37 -11.00 -2.07
C SER A 14 11.34 -10.72 -0.92
N ALA A 15 12.64 -10.87 -1.15
CA ALA A 15 13.71 -10.47 -0.21
C ALA A 15 13.61 -8.98 0.22
N TYR A 16 12.87 -8.17 -0.53
CA TYR A 16 12.58 -6.77 -0.20
C TYR A 16 11.61 -6.61 0.98
N SER A 17 10.76 -7.59 1.30
CA SER A 17 9.85 -7.47 2.44
C SER A 17 10.61 -7.61 3.77
N SER A 18 11.66 -8.43 3.83
CA SER A 18 12.47 -8.61 5.05
C SER A 18 13.13 -7.32 5.55
N PHE A 19 13.76 -6.53 4.67
CA PHE A 19 14.49 -5.32 5.09
C PHE A 19 13.57 -4.16 5.48
N GLN A 20 12.39 -4.05 4.86
CA GLN A 20 11.42 -2.97 5.13
C GLN A 20 10.33 -3.33 6.14
N GLU A 21 9.83 -4.57 6.17
CA GLU A 21 8.88 -5.02 7.21
C GLU A 21 9.53 -4.95 8.58
N GLN A 22 10.82 -5.28 8.71
CA GLN A 22 11.56 -5.13 9.96
C GLN A 22 11.86 -3.66 10.31
N SER A 23 12.09 -2.79 9.32
CA SER A 23 12.23 -1.34 9.55
C SER A 23 10.92 -0.71 10.04
N ILE A 24 9.76 -1.20 9.58
CA ILE A 24 8.43 -0.74 10.00
C ILE A 24 8.09 -1.30 11.40
N GLU A 25 8.37 -2.57 11.69
CA GLU A 25 8.17 -3.17 13.02
C GLU A 25 9.02 -2.48 14.11
N LEU A 26 10.25 -2.04 13.77
CA LEU A 26 11.08 -1.24 14.68
C LEU A 26 10.56 0.19 14.88
N GLN A 27 9.92 0.77 13.87
CA GLN A 27 9.34 2.12 13.96
C GLN A 27 8.02 2.12 14.75
N ASP A 28 7.24 1.04 14.67
CA ASP A 28 6.03 0.80 15.47
C ASP A 28 6.36 0.43 16.93
N MET A 29 7.49 -0.23 17.20
CA MET A 29 8.00 -0.41 18.57
C MET A 29 8.37 0.91 19.24
N ILE A 30 8.93 1.86 18.51
CA ILE A 30 9.37 3.17 19.06
C ILE A 30 8.18 4.11 19.32
N LEU A 31 7.07 3.97 18.58
CA LEU A 31 5.86 4.76 18.83
C LEU A 31 5.04 4.23 20.03
N ASN A 32 5.11 2.93 20.31
CA ASN A 32 4.42 2.31 21.45
C ASN A 32 5.24 2.26 22.76
N SER A 33 6.53 2.61 22.74
CA SER A 33 7.39 2.63 23.93
C SER A 33 7.40 3.96 24.70
N SER A 34 6.43 4.85 24.46
CA SER A 34 6.33 6.13 25.19
C SER A 34 5.56 6.05 26.52
N GLU A 35 5.08 4.86 26.90
CA GLU A 35 4.51 4.57 28.22
C GLU A 35 4.95 3.19 28.72
N SER A 36 6.17 3.08 29.24
CA SER A 36 6.48 2.03 30.21
C SER A 36 7.72 2.40 31.04
N GLU A 37 7.52 2.35 32.34
CA GLU A 37 8.39 2.80 33.41
C GLU A 37 9.76 2.10 33.44
N GLU A 38 10.73 2.80 34.02
CA GLU A 38 12.07 2.35 34.33
C GLU A 38 12.06 1.02 35.11
N GLU A 39 12.56 -0.06 34.52
CA GLU A 39 13.08 -1.20 35.29
C GLU A 39 14.59 -1.32 35.09
N SER A 40 15.33 -0.80 36.08
CA SER A 40 16.76 -1.02 36.25
C SER A 40 17.02 -2.50 36.58
N TYR A 41 17.74 -3.21 35.70
CA TYR A 41 18.30 -4.51 36.04
C TYR A 41 19.76 -4.36 36.54
N PRO A 42 20.14 -5.05 37.63
CA PRO A 42 21.39 -4.83 38.33
C PRO A 42 22.59 -5.49 37.65
N SER A 43 23.73 -4.84 37.84
CA SER A 43 25.08 -5.29 37.52
C SER A 43 25.34 -6.71 38.05
N ALA A 44 25.59 -7.66 37.14
CA ALA A 44 26.07 -8.99 37.48
C ALA A 44 27.59 -8.97 37.56
N SER A 45 28.12 -8.46 38.68
CA SER A 45 29.34 -9.02 39.26
C SER A 45 28.91 -10.09 40.26
N ASP A 46 29.76 -11.11 40.41
CA ASP A 46 29.65 -12.19 41.41
C ASP A 46 28.69 -13.33 41.06
N LYS A 47 29.12 -14.18 40.12
CA LYS A 47 28.95 -15.65 40.20
C LYS A 47 30.15 -16.35 39.55
N GLU A 48 31.20 -16.55 40.34
CA GLU A 48 32.15 -17.64 40.14
C GLU A 48 31.44 -18.95 40.50
N GLU A 49 31.07 -19.76 39.50
CA GLU A 49 30.76 -21.18 39.70
C GLU A 49 31.36 -22.01 38.56
N ASP A 50 32.41 -22.76 38.93
CA ASP A 50 32.78 -24.10 38.50
C ASP A 50 32.60 -24.50 37.02
N PHE A 51 33.64 -24.23 36.22
CA PHE A 51 34.04 -25.08 35.10
C PHE A 51 35.53 -25.39 35.19
N ALA A 52 35.89 -26.10 36.25
CA ALA A 52 37.21 -26.71 36.42
C ALA A 52 37.09 -28.24 36.38
N ASP A 53 36.64 -28.80 35.26
CA ASP A 53 36.95 -30.20 34.96
C ASP A 53 36.66 -30.50 33.48
N ILE A 54 37.73 -30.59 32.69
CA ILE A 54 37.96 -31.38 31.45
C ILE A 54 39.24 -30.81 30.81
N SER A 55 40.36 -30.90 31.51
CA SER A 55 41.71 -30.83 30.90
C SER A 55 42.72 -31.43 31.86
N SER A 56 42.56 -32.73 32.12
CA SER A 56 43.46 -33.50 32.99
C SER A 56 43.67 -34.90 32.41
N LYS A 57 44.02 -34.97 31.12
CA LYS A 57 44.63 -36.19 30.58
C LYS A 57 46.02 -35.88 30.07
N HIS A 58 46.99 -36.33 30.87
CA HIS A 58 48.44 -36.35 30.66
C HIS A 58 49.26 -35.11 31.09
N MET A 59 49.16 -34.72 32.37
CA MET A 59 50.32 -34.12 33.05
C MET A 59 51.20 -35.23 33.65
N ALA A 60 52.44 -35.33 33.19
CA ALA A 60 53.47 -36.12 33.83
C ALA A 60 53.61 -35.70 35.31
N LEU A 61 53.56 -36.68 36.22
CA LEU A 61 53.69 -36.50 37.67
C LEU A 61 54.99 -35.75 38.01
N ARG A 62 54.88 -34.44 38.25
CA ARG A 62 55.95 -33.59 38.76
C ARG A 62 55.85 -33.54 40.28
N ALA A 63 56.96 -33.76 40.97
CA ALA A 63 57.02 -33.69 42.43
C ALA A 63 56.62 -32.29 42.95
N SER A 64 55.78 -32.26 43.99
CA SER A 64 55.14 -31.08 44.62
C SER A 64 56.07 -30.01 45.20
N THR A 65 57.40 -30.14 45.03
CA THR A 65 58.41 -29.30 45.68
C THR A 65 59.29 -28.50 44.70
N ALA A 66 59.08 -28.64 43.39
CA ALA A 66 59.79 -27.83 42.39
C ALA A 66 59.02 -26.51 42.13
N PRO A 67 59.69 -25.34 42.12
CA PRO A 67 59.05 -24.08 41.76
C PRO A 67 58.42 -24.17 40.36
N ALA A 68 57.26 -23.53 40.19
CA ALA A 68 56.56 -23.48 38.91
C ALA A 68 57.53 -22.96 37.84
N ARG A 69 57.63 -23.68 36.71
CA ARG A 69 58.42 -23.17 35.58
C ARG A 69 57.76 -21.87 35.11
N PRO A 70 58.52 -20.83 34.72
CA PRO A 70 57.96 -19.70 34.00
C PRO A 70 57.15 -20.22 32.82
N LEU A 71 55.93 -19.71 32.64
CA LEU A 71 55.14 -20.01 31.47
C LEU A 71 55.89 -19.50 30.24
N THR A 72 55.81 -20.25 29.16
CA THR A 72 56.21 -19.73 27.85
C THR A 72 55.23 -18.65 27.41
N ASP A 73 55.67 -17.70 26.58
CA ASP A 73 54.83 -16.61 26.06
C ASP A 73 53.50 -17.12 25.44
N VAL A 74 53.54 -18.33 24.86
CA VAL A 74 52.39 -19.00 24.26
C VAL A 74 51.43 -19.54 25.33
N GLU A 75 51.94 -20.10 26.42
CA GLU A 75 51.11 -20.55 27.55
C GLU A 75 50.48 -19.37 28.30
N GLU A 76 51.19 -18.25 28.40
CA GLU A 76 50.64 -17.00 28.93
C GLU A 76 49.55 -16.43 28.01
N PHE A 77 49.79 -16.43 26.69
CA PHE A 77 48.77 -16.03 25.72
C PHE A 77 47.53 -16.91 25.74
N ARG A 78 47.66 -18.24 25.83
CA ARG A 78 46.51 -19.15 25.94
C ARG A 78 45.63 -18.89 27.16
N ARG A 79 46.18 -18.27 28.20
CA ARG A 79 45.44 -17.87 29.42
C ARG A 79 44.95 -16.43 29.38
N SER A 80 45.29 -15.69 28.34
CA SER A 80 44.93 -14.28 28.20
C SER A 80 43.49 -14.12 27.73
N SER A 81 42.89 -12.99 28.09
CA SER A 81 41.57 -12.58 27.58
C SER A 81 41.53 -12.48 26.06
N ASP A 82 42.65 -12.11 25.42
CA ASP A 82 42.76 -11.98 23.96
C ASP A 82 42.56 -13.33 23.25
N PHE A 83 43.08 -14.40 23.85
CA PHE A 83 42.95 -15.75 23.31
C PHE A 83 41.56 -16.34 23.57
N LEU A 84 41.00 -16.13 24.76
CA LEU A 84 39.61 -16.53 25.06
C LEU A 84 38.62 -15.84 24.11
N LEU A 85 38.87 -14.56 23.76
CA LEU A 85 38.08 -13.85 22.77
C LEU A 85 38.23 -14.45 21.35
N LEU A 86 39.44 -14.83 20.96
CA LEU A 86 39.68 -15.54 19.69
C LEU A 86 38.94 -16.88 19.66
N GLU A 87 39.05 -17.68 20.72
CA GLU A 87 38.36 -18.96 20.87
C GLU A 87 36.84 -18.79 20.75
N HIS A 88 36.27 -17.83 21.50
CA HIS A 88 34.85 -17.54 21.45
C HIS A 88 34.41 -17.07 20.05
N THR A 89 35.23 -16.25 19.36
CA THR A 89 34.97 -15.87 17.96
C THR A 89 34.91 -17.08 17.03
N VAL A 90 35.84 -18.04 17.16
CA VAL A 90 35.85 -19.27 16.36
C VAL A 90 34.64 -20.16 16.67
N ILE A 91 34.21 -20.22 17.93
CA ILE A 91 32.98 -20.92 18.32
C ILE A 91 31.77 -20.27 17.66
N CYS A 92 31.63 -18.93 17.73
CA CYS A 92 30.54 -18.22 17.06
C CYS A 92 30.56 -18.45 15.54
N ALA A 93 31.72 -18.48 14.89
CA ALA A 93 31.85 -18.79 13.47
C ALA A 93 31.30 -20.20 13.13
N SER A 94 31.56 -21.18 14.00
CA SER A 94 31.08 -22.56 13.81
C SER A 94 29.56 -22.73 14.01
N GLN A 95 28.91 -21.74 14.64
CA GLN A 95 27.47 -21.71 14.87
C GLN A 95 26.70 -21.00 13.75
N LEU A 96 27.41 -20.48 12.73
CA LEU A 96 26.76 -19.92 11.56
C LEU A 96 26.10 -21.04 10.73
N PHE A 97 24.86 -20.82 10.33
CA PHE A 97 24.08 -21.79 9.57
C PHE A 97 24.38 -21.66 8.09
N LEU A 98 24.91 -22.72 7.49
CA LEU A 98 25.15 -22.78 6.05
C LEU A 98 23.96 -23.43 5.34
N ARG A 99 23.41 -22.73 4.36
CA ARG A 99 22.38 -23.23 3.44
C ARG A 99 23.01 -24.16 2.39
N GLY A 100 22.17 -24.92 1.69
CA GLY A 100 22.61 -25.90 0.68
C GLY A 100 23.36 -25.31 -0.52
N ASP A 101 23.25 -24.00 -0.74
CA ASP A 101 23.89 -23.23 -1.80
C ASP A 101 25.25 -22.62 -1.40
N GLN A 102 25.83 -23.03 -0.26
CA GLN A 102 27.08 -22.50 0.29
C GLN A 102 26.99 -21.03 0.75
N LYS A 103 25.78 -20.52 0.95
CA LYS A 103 25.52 -19.21 1.57
C LYS A 103 25.11 -19.40 3.04
N TYR A 104 25.18 -18.33 3.83
CA TYR A 104 24.73 -18.35 5.21
C TYR A 104 23.23 -18.03 5.29
N ASP A 105 22.53 -18.67 6.21
CA ASP A 105 21.15 -18.32 6.51
C ASP A 105 21.11 -17.00 7.29
N LEU A 106 20.70 -15.94 6.61
CA LEU A 106 20.47 -14.60 7.17
C LEU A 106 18.99 -14.19 7.05
N ASP A 107 18.14 -15.09 6.55
CA ASP A 107 16.70 -14.90 6.41
C ASP A 107 15.96 -15.27 7.71
N SER A 108 16.44 -16.29 8.42
CA SER A 108 15.82 -16.74 9.66
C SER A 108 16.26 -15.90 10.88
N ASP A 109 15.34 -15.72 11.84
CA ASP A 109 15.64 -15.08 13.13
C ASP A 109 16.87 -15.70 13.82
N HIS A 110 17.02 -17.02 13.71
CA HIS A 110 18.14 -17.73 14.32
C HIS A 110 19.44 -17.43 13.59
N GLY A 111 19.42 -17.49 12.26
CA GLY A 111 20.55 -17.15 11.39
C GLY A 111 21.05 -15.71 11.61
N GLN A 112 20.13 -14.75 11.63
CA GLN A 112 20.45 -13.34 11.92
C GLN A 112 21.09 -13.17 13.30
N ARG A 113 20.54 -13.80 14.35
CA ARG A 113 21.10 -13.70 15.71
C ARG A 113 22.51 -14.28 15.78
N SER A 114 22.74 -15.45 15.21
CA SER A 114 24.06 -16.10 15.19
C SER A 114 25.08 -15.26 14.41
N CYS A 115 24.70 -14.74 13.24
CA CYS A 115 25.58 -13.89 12.44
C CYS A 115 25.89 -12.56 13.16
N LYS A 116 24.89 -11.90 13.73
CA LYS A 116 25.07 -10.69 14.52
C LYS A 116 26.00 -10.93 15.71
N GLN A 117 25.87 -12.06 16.39
CA GLN A 117 26.77 -12.44 17.48
C GLN A 117 28.22 -12.58 16.97
N PHE A 118 28.44 -13.27 15.85
CA PHE A 118 29.76 -13.40 15.24
C PHE A 118 30.36 -12.04 14.86
N LEU A 119 29.62 -11.20 14.14
CA LEU A 119 30.07 -9.86 13.74
C LEU A 119 30.44 -8.99 14.94
N ASN A 120 29.65 -9.04 16.03
CA ASN A 120 30.00 -8.35 17.28
C ASN A 120 31.31 -8.88 17.91
N GLN A 121 31.64 -10.16 17.74
CA GLN A 121 32.94 -10.68 18.19
C GLN A 121 34.09 -10.19 17.31
N VAL A 122 33.87 -10.09 15.99
CA VAL A 122 34.85 -9.50 15.06
C VAL A 122 35.15 -8.05 15.44
N GLU A 123 34.13 -7.23 15.78
CA GLU A 123 34.34 -5.87 16.28
C GLU A 123 35.20 -5.83 17.55
N LYS A 124 34.89 -6.69 18.53
CA LYS A 124 35.67 -6.80 19.77
C LYS A 124 37.12 -7.22 19.51
N LEU A 125 37.34 -8.12 18.54
CA LEU A 125 38.70 -8.48 18.13
C LEU A 125 39.43 -7.27 17.54
N CYS A 126 38.78 -6.47 16.68
CA CYS A 126 39.37 -5.24 16.16
C CYS A 126 39.81 -4.29 17.29
N GLU A 127 38.99 -4.13 18.32
CA GLU A 127 39.30 -3.30 19.50
C GLU A 127 40.48 -3.85 20.31
N VAL A 128 40.44 -5.13 20.70
CA VAL A 128 41.46 -5.76 21.55
C VAL A 128 42.81 -5.83 20.85
N TYR A 129 42.83 -6.16 19.56
CA TYR A 129 44.06 -6.23 18.76
C TYR A 129 44.48 -4.86 18.21
N LYS A 130 43.78 -3.77 18.60
CA LYS A 130 44.07 -2.37 18.20
C LYS A 130 44.24 -2.21 16.70
N VAL A 131 43.35 -2.85 15.95
CA VAL A 131 43.37 -2.86 14.49
C VAL A 131 43.12 -1.46 13.95
N GLN A 132 43.92 -1.05 12.96
CA GLN A 132 43.71 0.23 12.27
C GLN A 132 42.53 0.11 11.29
N CYS A 133 41.33 0.31 11.82
CA CYS A 133 40.08 0.26 11.06
C CYS A 133 39.89 1.51 10.19
N ALA A 134 39.19 1.36 9.08
CA ALA A 134 38.83 2.43 8.16
C ALA A 134 37.78 3.39 8.77
N SER A 135 37.85 4.66 8.37
CA SER A 135 36.96 5.70 8.89
C SER A 135 35.49 5.45 8.52
N ARG A 136 34.58 5.70 9.47
CA ARG A 136 33.11 5.65 9.26
C ARG A 136 32.49 7.01 8.92
N GLU A 137 33.30 8.04 8.68
CA GLU A 137 32.83 9.40 8.37
C GLU A 137 31.93 9.46 7.12
N TYR A 138 32.05 8.50 6.19
CA TYR A 138 31.17 8.43 5.02
C TYR A 138 29.69 8.26 5.38
N ARG A 139 29.38 7.66 6.54
CA ARG A 139 28.01 7.48 7.04
C ARG A 139 27.31 8.82 7.30
N ASN A 140 28.07 9.91 7.47
CA ASN A 140 27.50 11.26 7.60
C ASN A 140 26.80 11.74 6.31
N ARG A 141 27.10 11.12 5.16
CA ARG A 141 26.46 11.40 3.87
C ARG A 141 25.22 10.54 3.63
N PHE A 142 24.94 9.56 4.49
CA PHE A 142 23.73 8.75 4.39
C PHE A 142 22.49 9.57 4.77
N SER A 143 21.32 9.18 4.22
CA SER A 143 20.04 9.79 4.59
C SER A 143 19.75 9.58 6.07
N LYS A 144 18.75 10.28 6.64
CA LYS A 144 18.41 10.09 8.05
C LYS A 144 17.92 8.65 8.31
N ALA A 145 17.18 8.07 7.38
CA ALA A 145 16.70 6.69 7.44
C ALA A 145 17.84 5.67 7.59
N TYR A 146 18.93 5.80 6.83
CA TYR A 146 20.07 4.88 6.96
C TYR A 146 20.94 5.17 8.19
N ARG A 147 21.14 6.45 8.56
CA ARG A 147 21.99 6.80 9.71
C ARG A 147 21.49 6.24 11.04
N VAL A 148 20.17 6.11 11.22
CA VAL A 148 19.58 5.61 12.47
C VAL A 148 19.95 4.14 12.76
N LEU A 149 20.35 3.38 11.74
CA LEU A 149 20.75 1.98 11.88
C LEU A 149 22.13 1.83 12.55
N TYR A 150 22.92 2.90 12.60
CA TYR A 150 24.29 2.85 13.09
C TYR A 150 24.43 3.51 14.46
N LYS A 151 25.28 2.91 15.30
CA LYS A 151 25.73 3.53 16.56
C LYS A 151 26.87 4.51 16.26
N GLU A 152 26.79 5.73 16.82
CA GLU A 152 27.85 6.71 16.67
C GLU A 152 29.20 6.19 17.20
N ASN A 153 30.28 6.48 16.46
CA ASN A 153 31.65 6.09 16.80
C ASN A 153 31.91 4.58 16.97
N SER A 154 31.07 3.73 16.38
CA SER A 154 31.23 2.26 16.37
C SER A 154 31.44 1.72 14.95
N LEU A 155 32.14 0.58 14.83
CA LEU A 155 32.29 -0.15 13.57
C LEU A 155 30.92 -0.59 13.04
N CYS A 156 30.08 -1.17 13.90
CA CYS A 156 28.69 -1.54 13.65
C CYS A 156 28.48 -2.26 12.32
N TYR A 157 28.92 -3.52 12.24
CA TYR A 157 28.72 -4.41 11.10
C TYR A 157 27.28 -4.94 11.10
N LEU A 158 26.46 -4.41 10.19
CA LEU A 158 25.07 -4.80 10.00
C LEU A 158 24.94 -6.13 9.24
N THR A 159 24.09 -7.03 9.72
CA THR A 159 23.83 -8.34 9.11
C THR A 159 23.31 -8.23 7.68
N GLU A 160 22.57 -7.17 7.40
CA GLU A 160 21.91 -6.94 6.12
C GLU A 160 22.89 -6.46 5.03
N ILE A 161 23.98 -5.79 5.44
CA ILE A 161 25.08 -5.45 4.52
C ILE A 161 25.80 -6.73 4.10
N LEU A 162 26.05 -7.65 5.03
CA LEU A 162 26.65 -8.93 4.70
C LEU A 162 25.72 -9.79 3.83
N ASP A 163 24.42 -9.79 4.13
CA ASP A 163 23.44 -10.51 3.32
C ASP A 163 23.38 -9.98 1.88
N SER A 164 23.36 -8.66 1.72
CA SER A 164 23.43 -8.02 0.41
C SER A 164 24.71 -8.39 -0.36
N ALA A 165 25.85 -8.51 0.34
CA ALA A 165 27.13 -8.92 -0.25
C ALA A 165 27.12 -10.39 -0.70
N GLN A 166 26.55 -11.31 0.10
CA GLN A 166 26.49 -12.73 -0.26
C GLN A 166 25.50 -12.99 -1.39
N GLU A 167 24.36 -12.30 -1.37
CA GLU A 167 23.32 -12.52 -2.36
C GLU A 167 23.75 -11.98 -3.73
N GLY A 168 24.42 -10.83 -3.75
CA GLY A 168 25.05 -10.29 -4.94
C GLY A 168 24.06 -10.02 -6.07
N PHE A 169 22.81 -9.67 -5.73
CA PHE A 169 21.77 -9.43 -6.72
C PHE A 169 22.18 -8.28 -7.66
N PRO A 170 22.18 -8.49 -8.99
CA PRO A 170 22.65 -7.48 -9.94
C PRO A 170 21.65 -6.33 -10.16
N TYR A 171 20.40 -6.50 -9.71
CA TYR A 171 19.34 -5.52 -9.92
C TYR A 171 18.25 -5.66 -8.86
N LEU A 172 17.43 -4.62 -8.77
CA LEU A 172 16.20 -4.59 -7.98
C LEU A 172 15.04 -4.06 -8.83
N TYR A 173 13.81 -4.42 -8.44
CA TYR A 173 12.59 -3.89 -9.03
C TYR A 173 11.88 -2.99 -8.04
N VAL A 174 11.67 -1.73 -8.41
CA VAL A 174 10.89 -0.77 -7.60
C VAL A 174 9.86 -0.12 -8.50
N ASN A 175 8.59 -0.13 -8.08
CA ASN A 175 7.47 0.44 -8.83
C ASN A 175 7.34 -0.08 -10.28
N GLY A 176 7.75 -1.34 -10.53
CA GLY A 176 7.74 -1.96 -11.85
C GLY A 176 8.96 -1.61 -12.73
N GLU A 177 9.88 -0.78 -12.25
CA GLU A 177 11.11 -0.41 -12.95
C GLU A 177 12.30 -1.21 -12.43
N LYS A 178 13.19 -1.60 -13.36
CA LYS A 178 14.41 -2.35 -13.06
C LYS A 178 15.58 -1.38 -12.86
N TYR A 179 16.20 -1.44 -11.70
CA TYR A 179 17.43 -0.71 -11.37
C TYR A 179 18.59 -1.68 -11.29
N VAL A 180 19.70 -1.36 -11.96
CA VAL A 180 20.88 -2.23 -12.06
C VAL A 180 21.99 -1.63 -11.21
N PHE A 181 22.54 -2.42 -10.29
CA PHE A 181 23.70 -1.99 -9.50
C PHE A 181 24.95 -1.91 -10.39
N SER A 182 25.84 -0.97 -10.08
CA SER A 182 27.08 -0.86 -10.84
C SER A 182 27.96 -2.09 -10.65
N ALA A 183 28.79 -2.39 -11.66
CA ALA A 183 29.77 -3.46 -11.57
C ALA A 183 30.73 -3.29 -10.38
N LYS A 184 30.94 -2.04 -9.91
CA LYS A 184 31.77 -1.75 -8.73
C LYS A 184 31.12 -2.22 -7.44
N VAL A 185 29.82 -2.01 -7.26
CA VAL A 185 29.06 -2.52 -6.10
C VAL A 185 29.11 -4.04 -6.08
N LEU A 186 28.85 -4.68 -7.22
CA LEU A 186 28.85 -6.15 -7.32
C LEU A 186 30.23 -6.75 -7.05
N GLN A 187 31.30 -6.13 -7.57
CA GLN A 187 32.66 -6.57 -7.29
C GLN A 187 33.01 -6.39 -5.81
N ALA A 188 32.72 -5.23 -5.22
CA ALA A 188 33.00 -4.97 -3.81
C ALA A 188 32.23 -5.94 -2.88
N GLY A 189 30.97 -6.29 -3.23
CA GLY A 189 30.18 -7.27 -2.48
C GLY A 189 30.77 -8.68 -2.56
N SER A 190 31.18 -9.10 -3.77
CA SER A 190 31.89 -10.37 -3.96
C SER A 190 33.20 -10.42 -3.16
N ASP A 191 33.99 -9.34 -3.20
CA ASP A 191 35.27 -9.26 -2.49
C ASP A 191 35.06 -9.31 -0.97
N LEU A 192 34.07 -8.58 -0.45
CA LEU A 192 33.69 -8.62 0.95
C LEU A 192 33.26 -10.02 1.39
N PHE A 193 32.36 -10.68 0.64
CA PHE A 193 31.86 -12.00 1.02
C PHE A 193 32.95 -13.08 0.97
N GLN A 194 33.81 -13.05 -0.06
CA GLN A 194 34.97 -13.94 -0.13
C GLN A 194 35.93 -13.71 1.06
N ASN A 195 36.15 -12.45 1.43
CA ASN A 195 36.98 -12.13 2.59
C ASN A 195 36.32 -12.54 3.91
N PHE A 196 35.01 -12.44 4.05
CA PHE A 196 34.27 -12.94 5.22
C PHE A 196 34.48 -14.44 5.44
N VAL A 197 34.40 -15.24 4.37
CA VAL A 197 34.69 -16.70 4.43
C VAL A 197 36.17 -16.94 4.77
N ARG A 198 37.08 -16.18 4.15
CA ARG A 198 38.52 -16.26 4.41
C ARG A 198 38.87 -15.90 5.85
N LEU A 199 38.23 -14.87 6.42
CA LEU A 199 38.43 -14.44 7.80
C LEU A 199 38.11 -15.57 8.76
N GLN A 200 36.95 -16.23 8.60
CA GLN A 200 36.58 -17.38 9.44
C GLN A 200 37.60 -18.52 9.36
N PHE A 201 38.06 -18.84 8.15
CA PHE A 201 39.08 -19.87 7.95
C PHE A 201 40.40 -19.50 8.64
N LEU A 202 40.89 -18.26 8.46
CA LEU A 202 42.15 -17.80 9.04
C LEU A 202 42.09 -17.77 10.56
N LEU A 203 41.00 -17.27 11.15
CA LEU A 203 40.84 -17.26 12.61
C LEU A 203 40.83 -18.68 13.20
N LYS A 204 40.15 -19.63 12.53
CA LYS A 204 40.13 -21.03 12.94
C LYS A 204 41.50 -21.70 12.79
N ASP A 205 42.23 -21.43 11.71
CA ASP A 205 43.58 -21.93 11.48
C ASP A 205 44.55 -21.41 12.55
N ILE A 206 44.52 -20.09 12.82
CA ILE A 206 45.34 -19.45 13.84
C ILE A 206 45.04 -20.04 15.22
N TYR A 207 43.76 -20.16 15.59
CA TYR A 207 43.37 -20.79 16.85
C TYR A 207 43.91 -22.24 16.95
N SER A 208 43.74 -23.03 15.90
CA SER A 208 44.21 -24.43 15.86
C SER A 208 45.74 -24.53 16.00
N ARG A 209 46.49 -23.67 15.28
CA ARG A 209 47.95 -23.60 15.38
C ARG A 209 48.40 -23.22 16.79
N VAL A 210 47.77 -22.22 17.40
CA VAL A 210 48.12 -21.77 18.76
C VAL A 210 47.76 -22.82 19.81
N CYS A 211 46.73 -23.64 19.61
CA CYS A 211 46.38 -24.74 20.51
C CYS A 211 47.37 -25.92 20.45
N ASP A 212 48.12 -26.10 19.35
CA ASP A 212 49.05 -27.21 19.17
C ASP A 212 50.18 -27.17 20.22
N GLU A 213 50.44 -28.30 20.89
CA GLU A 213 51.52 -28.44 21.88
C GLU A 213 52.91 -28.18 21.30
N THR A 214 53.06 -28.30 19.97
CA THR A 214 54.31 -28.12 19.23
C THR A 214 54.45 -26.74 18.58
N PHE A 215 53.64 -25.75 18.98
CA PHE A 215 53.68 -24.41 18.39
C PHE A 215 55.10 -23.81 18.41
N SER A 216 55.69 -23.70 17.22
CA SER A 216 57.03 -23.15 16.99
C SER A 216 57.00 -21.70 16.48
N GLY A 217 55.83 -21.08 16.41
CA GLY A 217 55.64 -19.73 15.88
C GLY A 217 56.01 -18.63 16.87
N ALA A 218 56.24 -17.41 16.36
CA ALA A 218 56.38 -16.22 17.20
C ALA A 218 54.99 -15.62 17.48
N LEU A 219 54.63 -15.44 18.76
CA LEU A 219 53.33 -14.88 19.14
C LEU A 219 53.07 -13.50 18.52
N THR A 220 54.11 -12.66 18.42
CA THR A 220 54.03 -11.35 17.76
C THR A 220 53.55 -11.47 16.31
N GLN A 221 54.03 -12.47 15.58
CA GLN A 221 53.63 -12.72 14.20
C GLN A 221 52.17 -13.18 14.13
N THR A 222 51.73 -14.03 15.07
CA THR A 222 50.33 -14.45 15.16
C THR A 222 49.38 -13.30 15.42
N LYS A 223 49.71 -12.43 16.39
CA LYS A 223 48.92 -11.21 16.66
C LYS A 223 48.87 -10.30 15.42
N GLN A 224 49.98 -10.17 14.70
CA GLN A 224 50.04 -9.40 13.45
C GLN A 224 49.19 -10.02 12.34
N GLU A 225 49.18 -11.35 12.18
CA GLU A 225 48.33 -12.07 11.23
C GLU A 225 46.84 -11.83 11.50
N ILE A 226 46.42 -11.87 12.78
CA ILE A 226 45.04 -11.55 13.21
C ILE A 226 44.73 -10.09 12.87
N SER A 227 45.59 -9.15 13.25
CA SER A 227 45.36 -7.72 12.98
C SER A 227 45.24 -7.43 11.48
N GLN A 228 46.06 -8.09 10.65
CA GLN A 228 46.06 -7.90 9.21
C GLN A 228 44.78 -8.44 8.56
N CYS A 229 44.29 -9.62 8.95
CA CYS A 229 43.07 -10.18 8.36
C CYS A 229 41.82 -9.38 8.77
N LEU A 230 41.76 -8.89 10.00
CA LEU A 230 40.70 -8.00 10.48
C LEU A 230 40.72 -6.65 9.76
N GLN A 231 41.90 -6.09 9.53
CA GLN A 231 42.06 -4.83 8.78
C GLN A 231 41.60 -4.96 7.32
N GLU A 232 41.95 -6.08 6.66
CA GLU A 232 41.53 -6.37 5.28
C GLU A 232 40.00 -6.51 5.20
N PHE A 233 39.39 -7.24 6.14
CA PHE A 233 37.93 -7.37 6.24
C PHE A 233 37.25 -6.01 6.43
N ASP A 234 37.74 -5.19 7.37
CA ASP A 234 37.18 -3.87 7.65
C ASP A 234 37.24 -2.92 6.46
N SER A 235 38.36 -2.93 5.72
CA SER A 235 38.52 -2.11 4.52
C SER A 235 37.49 -2.50 3.45
N LEU A 236 37.35 -3.80 3.18
CA LEU A 236 36.38 -4.30 2.19
C LEU A 236 34.93 -4.04 2.62
N TRP A 237 34.67 -4.11 3.93
CA TRP A 237 33.36 -3.77 4.48
C TRP A 237 32.99 -2.32 4.18
N VAL A 238 33.90 -1.38 4.49
CA VAL A 238 33.68 0.04 4.24
C VAL A 238 33.48 0.33 2.76
N ASP A 239 34.29 -0.27 1.90
CA ASP A 239 34.20 -0.08 0.45
C ASP A 239 32.84 -0.55 -0.09
N PHE A 240 32.37 -1.73 0.32
CA PHE A 240 31.06 -2.23 -0.10
C PHE A 240 29.90 -1.45 0.53
N GLU A 241 29.89 -1.25 1.85
CA GLU A 241 28.82 -0.54 2.57
C GLU A 241 28.60 0.86 1.97
N GLN A 242 29.69 1.60 1.75
CA GLN A 242 29.60 2.92 1.16
C GLN A 242 28.99 2.86 -0.24
N LEU A 243 29.51 2.02 -1.13
CA LEU A 243 29.03 1.97 -2.52
C LEU A 243 27.56 1.50 -2.60
N TYR A 244 27.23 0.43 -1.87
CA TYR A 244 25.91 -0.19 -1.88
C TYR A 244 24.84 0.76 -1.34
N VAL A 245 25.05 1.35 -0.16
CA VAL A 245 24.07 2.25 0.46
C VAL A 245 23.89 3.52 -0.37
N HIS A 246 24.95 4.07 -0.98
CA HIS A 246 24.79 5.24 -1.86
C HIS A 246 23.96 4.91 -3.12
N GLU A 247 24.14 3.74 -3.72
CA GLU A 247 23.32 3.33 -4.87
C GLU A 247 21.87 3.05 -4.48
N LEU A 248 21.63 2.43 -3.32
CA LEU A 248 20.28 2.28 -2.76
C LEU A 248 19.62 3.65 -2.58
N MET A 249 20.28 4.61 -1.94
CA MET A 249 19.74 5.96 -1.77
C MET A 249 19.41 6.65 -3.10
N ALA A 250 20.24 6.45 -4.13
CA ALA A 250 19.99 7.02 -5.46
C ALA A 250 18.75 6.38 -6.12
N ILE A 251 18.64 5.06 -6.03
CA ILE A 251 17.48 4.31 -6.53
C ILE A 251 16.21 4.75 -5.81
N GLU A 252 16.24 4.85 -4.49
CA GLU A 252 15.08 5.25 -3.70
C GLU A 252 14.66 6.70 -3.99
N SER A 253 15.62 7.62 -4.21
CA SER A 253 15.32 8.99 -4.61
C SER A 253 14.62 9.02 -5.96
N ASP A 254 15.12 8.26 -6.94
CA ASP A 254 14.47 8.17 -8.26
C ASP A 254 13.10 7.49 -8.18
N ALA A 255 12.93 6.44 -7.37
CA ALA A 255 11.65 5.78 -7.17
C ALA A 255 10.56 6.73 -6.60
N ARG A 256 10.97 7.72 -5.80
CA ARG A 256 10.08 8.76 -5.25
C ARG A 256 9.87 9.95 -6.19
N ARG A 257 10.47 9.99 -7.38
CA ARG A 257 10.41 11.14 -8.31
C ARG A 257 8.99 11.62 -8.63
N PHE A 258 8.01 10.71 -8.74
CA PHE A 258 6.62 11.09 -9.00
C PHE A 258 5.97 11.77 -7.79
N ILE A 259 6.34 11.36 -6.57
CA ILE A 259 5.91 12.02 -5.33
C ILE A 259 6.54 13.40 -5.24
N GLU A 260 7.84 13.54 -5.55
CA GLU A 260 8.51 14.84 -5.60
C GLU A 260 7.86 15.78 -6.63
N GLU A 261 7.58 15.30 -7.84
CA GLU A 261 6.90 16.06 -8.89
C GLU A 261 5.50 16.50 -8.42
N ALA A 262 4.73 15.60 -7.78
CA ALA A 262 3.41 15.92 -7.23
C ALA A 262 3.47 16.97 -6.10
N ILE A 263 4.46 16.87 -5.20
CA ILE A 263 4.71 17.85 -4.13
C ILE A 263 4.99 19.23 -4.73
N GLN A 264 5.87 19.31 -5.72
CA GLN A 264 6.22 20.58 -6.37
C GLN A 264 5.02 21.21 -7.07
N LEU A 265 4.26 20.42 -7.84
CA LEU A 265 3.05 20.88 -8.52
C LEU A 265 1.98 21.33 -7.52
N GLU A 266 1.78 20.58 -6.44
CA GLU A 266 0.82 20.95 -5.40
C GLU A 266 1.20 22.25 -4.69
N HIS A 267 2.48 22.47 -4.44
CA HIS A 267 2.96 23.72 -3.88
C HIS A 267 2.66 24.91 -4.82
N GLN A 268 2.91 24.75 -6.12
CA GLN A 268 2.59 25.78 -7.13
C GLN A 268 1.08 26.06 -7.21
N VAL A 269 0.24 25.02 -7.22
CA VAL A 269 -1.23 25.16 -7.18
C VAL A 269 -1.66 25.91 -5.92
N THR A 270 -1.09 25.59 -4.76
CA THR A 270 -1.41 26.25 -3.49
C THR A 270 -1.04 27.73 -3.49
N ILE A 271 0.15 28.08 -3.99
CA ILE A 271 0.56 29.50 -4.12
C ILE A 271 -0.40 30.26 -5.04
N LEU A 272 -0.76 29.67 -6.18
CA LEU A 272 -1.65 30.29 -7.14
C LEU A 272 -3.07 30.47 -6.59
N ASP A 273 -3.60 29.46 -5.90
CA ASP A 273 -4.90 29.52 -5.21
C ASP A 273 -4.92 30.67 -4.19
N SER A 274 -3.86 30.85 -3.40
CA SER A 274 -3.72 31.94 -2.42
C SER A 274 -3.66 33.32 -3.10
N LYS A 275 -2.86 33.49 -4.16
CA LYS A 275 -2.79 34.74 -4.93
C LYS A 275 -4.13 35.12 -5.57
N ASN A 276 -4.90 34.14 -6.02
CA ASN A 276 -6.21 34.39 -6.62
C ASN A 276 -7.24 34.83 -5.57
N LYS A 277 -7.19 34.28 -4.36
CA LYS A 277 -8.03 34.71 -3.23
C LYS A 277 -7.77 36.16 -2.85
N GLU A 278 -6.51 36.58 -2.76
CA GLU A 278 -6.13 37.97 -2.43
C GLU A 278 -6.64 38.98 -3.48
N LYS A 279 -6.74 38.56 -4.74
CA LYS A 279 -7.19 39.40 -5.86
C LYS A 279 -8.70 39.39 -6.06
N ASN A 280 -9.49 38.75 -5.19
CA ASN A 280 -10.93 38.51 -5.36
C ASN A 280 -11.30 37.92 -6.74
N LYS A 281 -10.36 37.21 -7.40
CA LYS A 281 -10.63 36.53 -8.66
C LYS A 281 -11.18 35.14 -8.36
N PRO A 282 -12.25 34.69 -9.05
CA PRO A 282 -12.74 33.32 -8.87
C PRO A 282 -11.60 32.34 -9.17
N SER A 283 -11.29 31.48 -8.20
CA SER A 283 -10.09 30.62 -8.16
C SER A 283 -9.92 29.63 -9.33
N ASN A 284 -10.91 29.53 -10.22
CA ASN A 284 -11.01 28.49 -11.25
C ASN A 284 -11.12 29.02 -12.69
N GLU A 285 -10.66 30.23 -12.97
CA GLU A 285 -10.77 30.84 -14.32
C GLU A 285 -9.45 31.28 -14.95
N SER A 286 -8.31 31.20 -14.25
CA SER A 286 -7.03 31.41 -14.93
C SER A 286 -6.63 30.14 -15.71
N PRO A 287 -6.24 30.27 -16.99
CA PRO A 287 -5.75 29.14 -17.79
C PRO A 287 -4.52 28.49 -17.13
N GLU A 288 -3.72 29.27 -16.40
CA GLU A 288 -2.58 28.81 -15.61
C GLU A 288 -2.97 27.86 -14.45
N SER A 289 -4.06 28.15 -13.73
CA SER A 289 -4.54 27.25 -12.66
C SER A 289 -5.02 25.93 -13.21
N PHE A 290 -5.67 25.96 -14.38
CA PHE A 290 -6.09 24.76 -15.08
C PHE A 290 -4.90 23.90 -15.52
N ASP A 291 -3.87 24.52 -16.11
CA ASP A 291 -2.67 23.81 -16.56
C ASP A 291 -1.95 23.11 -15.39
N LEU A 292 -1.70 23.82 -14.29
CA LEU A 292 -1.04 23.25 -13.11
C LEU A 292 -1.84 22.10 -12.50
N LYS A 293 -3.16 22.25 -12.33
CA LYS A 293 -4.03 21.17 -11.84
C LYS A 293 -4.05 19.99 -12.81
N SER A 294 -4.03 20.24 -14.12
CA SER A 294 -3.98 19.19 -15.15
C SER A 294 -2.70 18.37 -15.08
N ARG A 295 -1.56 19.04 -14.94
CA ARG A 295 -0.26 18.38 -14.73
C ARG A 295 -0.26 17.58 -13.44
N LEU A 296 -0.79 18.13 -12.35
CA LEU A 296 -0.90 17.41 -11.07
C LEU A 296 -1.75 16.13 -11.19
N VAL A 297 -2.92 16.20 -11.85
CA VAL A 297 -3.76 15.02 -12.09
C VAL A 297 -3.04 13.97 -12.95
N THR A 298 -2.25 14.41 -13.93
CA THR A 298 -1.44 13.51 -14.76
C THR A 298 -0.41 12.76 -13.92
N VAL A 299 0.30 13.46 -13.02
CA VAL A 299 1.27 12.83 -12.11
C VAL A 299 0.58 11.90 -11.12
N ILE A 300 -0.59 12.28 -10.60
CA ILE A 300 -1.43 11.39 -9.77
C ILE A 300 -1.77 10.10 -10.53
N GLY A 301 -2.07 10.16 -11.83
CA GLY A 301 -2.28 8.98 -12.67
C GLY A 301 -1.04 8.07 -12.72
N LYS A 302 0.16 8.64 -12.91
CA LYS A 302 1.42 7.86 -12.87
C LYS A 302 1.62 7.19 -11.53
N ILE A 303 1.43 7.91 -10.42
CA ILE A 303 1.52 7.36 -9.06
C ILE A 303 0.50 6.23 -8.88
N ASN A 304 -0.75 6.43 -9.32
CA ASN A 304 -1.81 5.43 -9.23
C ASN A 304 -1.43 4.14 -9.96
N SER A 305 -0.78 4.22 -11.13
CA SER A 305 -0.39 3.04 -11.90
C SER A 305 0.62 2.11 -11.24
N VAL A 306 1.42 2.64 -10.31
CA VAL A 306 2.46 1.87 -9.61
C VAL A 306 2.12 1.58 -8.14
N ALA A 307 1.28 2.40 -7.51
CA ALA A 307 0.90 2.26 -6.11
C ALA A 307 -0.40 1.47 -5.92
N ASN A 308 -1.41 1.69 -6.77
CA ASN A 308 -2.74 1.09 -6.63
C ASN A 308 -2.83 -0.25 -7.38
N ILE A 309 -2.08 -1.24 -6.88
CA ILE A 309 -1.98 -2.58 -7.48
C ILE A 309 -3.23 -3.46 -7.24
N GLU A 310 -3.96 -3.23 -6.14
CA GLU A 310 -5.20 -3.97 -5.84
C GLU A 310 -6.43 -3.39 -6.55
N GLY A 311 -6.38 -2.10 -6.88
CA GLY A 311 -7.41 -1.42 -7.67
C GLY A 311 -7.19 -1.58 -9.17
N LYS A 312 -7.52 -0.54 -9.95
CA LYS A 312 -7.33 -0.58 -11.41
C LYS A 312 -5.99 0.00 -11.87
N GLY A 313 -5.26 0.69 -10.99
CA GLY A 313 -3.96 1.29 -11.31
C GLY A 313 -4.00 2.18 -12.56
N ARG A 314 -5.06 2.96 -12.77
CA ARG A 314 -5.22 3.77 -13.98
C ARG A 314 -4.23 4.93 -14.06
N ASP A 315 -3.63 5.12 -15.23
CA ASP A 315 -2.78 6.27 -15.58
C ASP A 315 -3.51 7.33 -16.43
N ASP A 316 -4.71 7.03 -16.96
CA ASP A 316 -5.51 7.88 -17.85
C ASP A 316 -6.39 8.92 -17.12
N LEU A 317 -6.02 9.31 -15.91
CA LEU A 317 -6.77 10.28 -15.11
C LEU A 317 -6.63 11.68 -15.73
N THR A 318 -7.76 12.36 -15.96
CA THR A 318 -7.79 13.70 -16.56
C THR A 318 -8.50 14.73 -15.68
N ILE A 319 -8.11 16.00 -15.84
CA ILE A 319 -8.69 17.14 -15.10
C ILE A 319 -10.14 17.44 -15.49
N ASP A 320 -10.61 16.94 -16.63
CA ASP A 320 -11.94 17.24 -17.17
C ASP A 320 -13.06 16.86 -16.20
N ILE A 321 -12.90 15.76 -15.47
CA ILE A 321 -13.88 15.30 -14.48
C ILE A 321 -13.96 16.26 -13.30
N LEU A 322 -12.82 16.73 -12.80
CA LEU A 322 -12.76 17.70 -11.71
C LEU A 322 -13.37 19.03 -12.18
N LYS A 323 -13.01 19.51 -13.37
CA LYS A 323 -13.57 20.73 -13.97
C LYS A 323 -15.09 20.63 -14.16
N ALA A 324 -15.59 19.50 -14.64
CA ALA A 324 -17.02 19.26 -14.78
C ALA A 324 -17.71 19.29 -13.41
N SER A 325 -17.13 18.64 -12.40
CA SER A 325 -17.63 18.61 -11.02
C SER A 325 -17.71 20.00 -10.41
N GLU A 326 -16.63 20.78 -10.47
CA GLU A 326 -16.61 22.18 -9.98
C GLU A 326 -17.56 23.08 -10.76
N GLY A 327 -17.72 22.83 -12.06
CA GLY A 327 -18.68 23.55 -12.91
C GLY A 327 -20.13 23.23 -12.57
N LEU A 328 -20.44 22.02 -12.09
CA LEU A 328 -21.76 21.65 -11.59
C LEU A 328 -22.04 22.31 -10.23
N LEU A 329 -21.06 22.29 -9.32
CA LEU A 329 -21.16 22.93 -8.01
C LEU A 329 -21.34 24.45 -8.10
N ARG A 330 -20.65 25.12 -9.03
CA ARG A 330 -20.76 26.59 -9.20
C ARG A 330 -22.09 27.04 -9.81
N ARG A 331 -22.64 26.27 -10.74
CA ARG A 331 -23.75 26.74 -11.56
C ARG A 331 -25.06 26.91 -10.76
N MET A 332 -25.24 26.30 -9.58
CA MET A 332 -26.62 26.01 -9.15
C MET A 332 -26.91 26.07 -7.64
N SER A 333 -27.91 26.87 -7.29
CA SER A 333 -28.67 26.82 -6.03
C SER A 333 -29.68 25.66 -5.97
N THR A 334 -29.96 24.98 -7.09
CA THR A 334 -31.12 24.06 -7.26
C THR A 334 -30.79 22.69 -7.89
N GLN A 335 -29.54 22.21 -7.84
CA GLN A 335 -29.27 20.81 -8.23
C GLN A 335 -29.66 19.81 -7.16
N THR A 336 -30.11 18.65 -7.63
CA THR A 336 -30.47 17.45 -6.87
C THR A 336 -29.30 16.96 -6.01
N LYS A 337 -29.61 16.42 -4.83
CA LYS A 337 -28.65 16.02 -3.80
C LYS A 337 -27.55 15.08 -4.33
N CYS A 338 -27.90 14.10 -5.16
CA CYS A 338 -26.97 13.09 -5.64
C CYS A 338 -25.82 13.64 -6.51
N ILE A 339 -26.10 14.61 -7.39
CA ILE A 339 -25.09 15.19 -8.29
C ILE A 339 -24.13 16.04 -7.48
N ARG A 340 -24.65 16.80 -6.51
CA ARG A 340 -23.84 17.55 -5.56
C ARG A 340 -22.94 16.60 -4.77
N ASN A 341 -23.48 15.50 -4.25
CA ASN A 341 -22.74 14.50 -3.49
C ASN A 341 -21.60 13.88 -4.32
N LEU A 342 -21.86 13.47 -5.57
CA LEU A 342 -20.81 12.92 -6.43
C LEU A 342 -19.74 13.96 -6.80
N ALA A 343 -20.15 15.17 -7.18
CA ALA A 343 -19.22 16.25 -7.50
C ALA A 343 -18.34 16.64 -6.30
N GLU A 344 -18.94 16.66 -5.10
CA GLU A 344 -18.23 16.93 -3.85
C GLU A 344 -17.27 15.78 -3.50
N LYS A 345 -17.66 14.51 -3.67
CA LYS A 345 -16.76 13.35 -3.48
C LYS A 345 -15.53 13.42 -4.39
N ILE A 346 -15.70 13.80 -5.66
CA ILE A 346 -14.58 13.99 -6.60
C ILE A 346 -13.68 15.13 -6.15
N ARG A 347 -14.27 16.27 -5.74
CA ARG A 347 -13.51 17.43 -5.24
C ARG A 347 -12.73 17.09 -3.98
N GLN A 348 -13.36 16.40 -3.03
CA GLN A 348 -12.77 16.05 -1.74
C GLN A 348 -11.68 15.00 -1.86
N SER A 349 -11.84 13.99 -2.71
CA SER A 349 -10.76 13.02 -2.95
C SER A 349 -9.53 13.67 -3.58
N PHE A 350 -9.71 14.60 -4.52
CA PHE A 350 -8.60 15.40 -5.04
C PHE A 350 -7.94 16.25 -3.95
N ILE A 351 -8.72 16.92 -3.10
CA ILE A 351 -8.18 17.70 -1.96
C ILE A 351 -7.45 16.78 -0.97
N GLY A 352 -7.94 15.57 -0.73
CA GLY A 352 -7.29 14.56 0.10
C GLY A 352 -5.87 14.25 -0.37
N LEU A 353 -5.70 13.98 -1.68
CA LEU A 353 -4.38 13.77 -2.28
C LEU A 353 -3.48 15.01 -2.14
N ARG A 354 -4.02 16.21 -2.38
CA ARG A 354 -3.27 17.46 -2.17
C ARG A 354 -2.77 17.61 -0.73
N MET A 355 -3.61 17.31 0.27
CA MET A 355 -3.21 17.34 1.67
C MET A 355 -2.12 16.31 1.98
N LEU A 356 -2.22 15.12 1.41
CA LEU A 356 -1.22 14.07 1.57
C LEU A 356 0.15 14.50 1.00
N PHE A 357 0.18 15.10 -0.19
CA PHE A 357 1.43 15.61 -0.75
C PHE A 357 2.04 16.72 0.11
N ARG A 358 1.24 17.58 0.74
CA ARG A 358 1.76 18.57 1.71
C ARG A 358 2.34 17.91 2.97
N LYS A 359 1.77 16.79 3.43
CA LYS A 359 2.34 15.98 4.53
C LYS A 359 3.70 15.40 4.10
N TYR A 360 3.79 14.80 2.93
CA TYR A 360 5.05 14.25 2.40
C TYR A 360 6.11 15.32 2.13
N ALA A 361 5.71 16.55 1.80
CA ALA A 361 6.64 17.66 1.66
C ALA A 361 7.40 18.00 2.96
N GLN A 362 6.87 17.63 4.13
CA GLN A 362 7.54 17.87 5.42
C GLN A 362 8.69 16.91 5.66
N ASN A 363 8.53 15.65 5.23
CA ASN A 363 9.57 14.63 5.28
C ASN A 363 9.27 13.54 4.24
N ILE A 364 9.92 13.62 3.08
CA ILE A 364 9.71 12.64 2.01
C ILE A 364 10.35 11.28 2.32
N GLU A 365 11.31 11.22 3.25
CA GLU A 365 11.99 9.97 3.63
C GLU A 365 11.03 8.98 4.32
N ILE A 366 9.89 9.44 4.84
CA ILE A 366 8.86 8.54 5.42
C ILE A 366 8.05 7.79 4.35
N VAL A 367 8.12 8.25 3.09
CA VAL A 367 7.41 7.62 1.98
C VAL A 367 8.24 6.41 1.57
N ASP A 368 7.64 5.23 1.62
CA ASP A 368 8.30 4.02 1.13
C ASP A 368 8.55 4.18 -0.38
N PRO A 369 9.80 4.00 -0.87
CA PRO A 369 10.13 4.01 -2.29
C PRO A 369 9.23 3.10 -3.13
N GLN A 370 8.83 1.95 -2.58
CA GLN A 370 7.87 1.04 -3.15
C GLN A 370 6.46 1.57 -2.84
N LEU A 371 5.90 2.33 -3.77
CA LEU A 371 4.76 3.22 -3.47
C LEU A 371 3.50 2.47 -3.01
N LYS A 372 3.33 1.20 -3.41
CA LYS A 372 2.25 0.31 -2.94
C LYS A 372 2.27 0.05 -1.43
N ASN A 373 3.44 0.19 -0.78
CA ASN A 373 3.60 -0.03 0.66
C ASN A 373 3.14 1.18 1.50
N ASN A 374 2.66 2.26 0.87
CA ASN A 374 2.16 3.44 1.57
C ASN A 374 0.62 3.39 1.69
N PRO A 375 0.04 2.84 2.77
CA PRO A 375 -1.40 2.58 2.85
C PRO A 375 -2.26 3.85 2.74
N GLU A 376 -1.82 4.96 3.35
CA GLU A 376 -2.51 6.25 3.25
C GLU A 376 -2.58 6.77 1.79
N LEU A 377 -1.50 6.56 1.03
CA LEU A 377 -1.44 6.92 -0.38
C LEU A 377 -2.37 6.05 -1.21
N VAL A 378 -2.31 4.73 -1.02
CA VAL A 378 -3.15 3.77 -1.75
C VAL A 378 -4.63 4.05 -1.50
N ASP A 379 -5.06 4.24 -0.26
CA ASP A 379 -6.46 4.57 0.07
C ASP A 379 -6.92 5.89 -0.57
N ALA A 380 -6.08 6.93 -0.54
CA ALA A 380 -6.40 8.21 -1.18
C ALA A 380 -6.54 8.07 -2.71
N LEU A 381 -5.66 7.27 -3.35
CA LEU A 381 -5.71 6.99 -4.78
C LEU A 381 -6.94 6.18 -5.17
N VAL A 382 -7.29 5.14 -4.42
CA VAL A 382 -8.50 4.32 -4.65
C VAL A 382 -9.77 5.19 -4.57
N LYS A 383 -9.85 6.08 -3.56
CA LYS A 383 -10.97 7.03 -3.41
C LYS A 383 -11.06 7.99 -4.60
N PHE A 384 -9.93 8.53 -5.05
CA PHE A 384 -9.88 9.42 -6.20
C PHE A 384 -10.27 8.68 -7.49
N GLU A 385 -9.66 7.54 -7.79
CA GLU A 385 -9.94 6.71 -8.97
C GLU A 385 -11.42 6.30 -9.05
N SER A 386 -11.99 5.80 -7.94
CA SER A 386 -13.38 5.34 -7.88
C SER A 386 -14.38 6.48 -8.11
N SER A 387 -14.17 7.64 -7.48
CA SER A 387 -15.04 8.80 -7.67
C SER A 387 -14.87 9.42 -9.06
N TRP A 388 -13.64 9.45 -9.57
CA TRP A 388 -13.32 9.93 -10.92
C TRP A 388 -13.97 9.06 -12.00
N GLU A 389 -13.94 7.73 -11.88
CA GLU A 389 -14.58 6.82 -12.84
C GLU A 389 -16.10 7.04 -12.92
N ARG A 390 -16.75 7.23 -11.77
CA ARG A 390 -18.17 7.60 -11.72
C ARG A 390 -18.39 8.94 -12.42
N GLY A 391 -17.58 9.94 -12.13
CA GLY A 391 -17.61 11.24 -12.82
C GLY A 391 -17.45 11.10 -14.35
N LYS A 392 -16.53 10.26 -14.84
CA LYS A 392 -16.30 10.00 -16.27
C LYS A 392 -17.54 9.46 -16.96
N ILE A 393 -18.24 8.54 -16.31
CA ILE A 393 -19.45 7.93 -16.88
C ILE A 393 -20.59 8.94 -16.98
N TYR A 394 -20.76 9.78 -15.96
CA TYR A 394 -21.98 10.57 -15.80
C TYR A 394 -21.84 12.06 -16.12
N PHE A 395 -20.72 12.70 -15.79
CA PHE A 395 -20.56 14.15 -15.95
C PHE A 395 -20.10 14.56 -17.35
N LEU A 396 -19.32 13.72 -18.04
CA LEU A 396 -18.92 14.00 -19.43
C LEU A 396 -20.00 13.66 -20.46
N ASN A 397 -20.96 12.81 -20.10
CA ASN A 397 -22.07 12.44 -20.97
C ASN A 397 -23.32 13.24 -20.59
N SER A 398 -23.63 14.29 -21.36
CA SER A 398 -24.79 15.16 -21.10
C SER A 398 -26.11 14.41 -20.98
N LYS A 399 -26.32 13.37 -21.79
CA LYS A 399 -27.52 12.52 -21.72
C LYS A 399 -27.61 11.79 -20.38
N LYS A 400 -26.53 11.15 -19.94
CA LYS A 400 -26.50 10.43 -18.66
C LYS A 400 -26.58 11.37 -17.46
N CYS A 401 -25.95 12.55 -17.53
CA CYS A 401 -26.09 13.59 -16.51
C CYS A 401 -27.56 14.02 -16.37
N ASN A 402 -28.23 14.30 -17.49
CA ASN A 402 -29.66 14.66 -17.48
C ASN A 402 -30.55 13.53 -16.94
N GLN A 403 -30.19 12.26 -17.19
CA GLN A 403 -30.89 11.10 -16.63
C GLN A 403 -30.75 11.04 -15.10
N LEU A 404 -29.55 11.33 -14.56
CA LEU A 404 -29.35 11.45 -13.10
C LEU A 404 -30.18 12.59 -12.50
N VAL A 405 -30.12 13.79 -13.10
CA VAL A 405 -30.91 14.96 -12.65
C VAL A 405 -32.39 14.60 -12.59
N PHE A 406 -32.90 14.00 -13.68
CA PHE A 406 -34.31 13.64 -13.78
C PHE A 406 -34.74 12.65 -12.69
N LEU A 407 -34.02 11.53 -12.55
CA LEU A 407 -34.39 10.50 -11.59
C LEU A 407 -34.25 11.00 -10.14
N SER A 408 -33.24 11.81 -9.85
CA SER A 408 -33.10 12.37 -8.51
C SER A 408 -34.20 13.38 -8.18
N ASN A 409 -34.59 14.26 -9.11
CA ASN A 409 -35.74 15.15 -8.91
C ASN A 409 -37.04 14.35 -8.71
N MET A 410 -37.21 13.27 -9.46
CA MET A 410 -38.37 12.39 -9.34
C MET A 410 -38.44 11.75 -7.96
N ILE A 411 -37.32 11.22 -7.46
CA ILE A 411 -37.23 10.62 -6.12
C ILE A 411 -37.47 11.68 -5.04
N GLU A 412 -36.84 12.85 -5.11
CA GLU A 412 -37.02 13.94 -4.13
C GLU A 412 -38.48 14.44 -4.10
N SER A 413 -39.12 14.60 -5.26
CA SER A 413 -40.53 14.97 -5.36
C SER A 413 -41.46 13.89 -4.81
N THR A 414 -41.15 12.61 -5.05
CA THR A 414 -41.96 11.49 -4.57
C THR A 414 -41.83 11.33 -3.05
N ASN A 415 -40.59 11.44 -2.55
CA ASN A 415 -40.25 11.42 -1.12
C ASN A 415 -40.99 12.53 -0.33
N SER A 416 -41.20 13.69 -0.94
CA SER A 416 -41.92 14.80 -0.29
C SER A 416 -43.43 14.59 -0.23
N LYS A 417 -43.98 13.69 -1.05
CA LYS A 417 -45.43 13.48 -1.22
C LYS A 417 -45.94 12.20 -0.56
N TYR A 418 -45.14 11.13 -0.54
CA TYR A 418 -45.54 9.79 -0.14
C TYR A 418 -44.71 9.32 1.07
N GLN A 419 -45.38 9.11 2.21
CA GLN A 419 -44.76 8.83 3.50
C GLN A 419 -44.14 7.43 3.55
N ILE A 420 -44.77 6.41 2.95
CA ILE A 420 -44.21 5.06 2.87
C ILE A 420 -42.95 5.04 2.02
N PHE A 421 -42.96 5.74 0.87
CA PHE A 421 -41.77 5.83 0.03
C PHE A 421 -40.63 6.58 0.74
N LYS A 422 -40.96 7.58 1.55
CA LYS A 422 -39.99 8.26 2.40
C LYS A 422 -39.37 7.31 3.43
N GLU A 423 -40.18 6.52 4.12
CA GLU A 423 -39.70 5.50 5.06
C GLU A 423 -38.83 4.44 4.36
N GLN A 424 -39.23 3.99 3.17
CA GLN A 424 -38.42 3.08 2.34
C GLN A 424 -37.02 3.67 2.05
N LEU A 425 -36.94 4.96 1.71
CA LEU A 425 -35.65 5.65 1.46
C LEU A 425 -34.82 5.81 2.74
N GLU A 426 -35.43 6.21 3.86
CA GLU A 426 -34.75 6.45 5.13
C GLU A 426 -34.21 5.14 5.75
N CYS A 427 -34.96 4.05 5.62
CA CYS A 427 -34.59 2.73 6.13
C CYS A 427 -33.81 1.87 5.13
N SER A 428 -33.53 2.37 3.92
CA SER A 428 -32.88 1.60 2.84
C SER A 428 -33.60 0.27 2.57
N ASP A 429 -34.93 0.30 2.50
CA ASP A 429 -35.76 -0.88 2.35
C ASP A 429 -35.48 -1.58 1.01
N SER A 430 -35.46 -2.92 1.05
CA SER A 430 -35.43 -3.79 -0.13
C SER A 430 -36.55 -3.50 -1.14
N GLU A 431 -37.69 -2.93 -0.71
CA GLU A 431 -38.77 -2.54 -1.62
C GLU A 431 -38.34 -1.47 -2.65
N LEU A 432 -37.28 -0.68 -2.37
CA LEU A 432 -36.73 0.30 -3.31
C LEU A 432 -36.30 -0.32 -4.65
N PHE A 433 -35.90 -1.60 -4.65
CA PHE A 433 -35.55 -2.34 -5.87
C PHE A 433 -36.76 -2.60 -6.79
N VAL A 434 -37.98 -2.38 -6.30
CA VAL A 434 -39.23 -2.45 -7.08
C VAL A 434 -39.87 -1.08 -7.20
N SER A 435 -39.94 -0.30 -6.12
CA SER A 435 -40.57 1.03 -6.09
C SER A 435 -39.93 2.00 -7.09
N ILE A 436 -38.60 2.15 -7.09
CA ILE A 436 -37.91 3.09 -7.98
C ILE A 436 -38.05 2.70 -9.46
N PRO A 437 -37.78 1.44 -9.88
CA PRO A 437 -38.04 1.05 -11.26
C PRO A 437 -39.51 1.18 -11.64
N ALA A 438 -40.46 0.92 -10.75
CA ALA A 438 -41.89 1.03 -11.04
C ALA A 438 -42.34 2.48 -11.30
N LEU A 439 -41.80 3.46 -10.55
CA LEU A 439 -41.99 4.88 -10.85
C LEU A 439 -41.44 5.27 -12.23
N LEU A 440 -40.30 4.69 -12.63
CA LEU A 440 -39.76 4.91 -13.98
C LEU A 440 -40.62 4.28 -15.07
N ILE A 441 -41.21 3.10 -14.84
CA ILE A 441 -42.17 2.49 -15.76
C ILE A 441 -43.39 3.41 -15.94
N LEU A 442 -43.90 4.01 -14.86
CA LEU A 442 -44.97 5.02 -14.95
C LEU A 442 -44.54 6.21 -15.81
N LYS A 443 -43.35 6.77 -15.56
CA LYS A 443 -42.80 7.86 -16.39
C LYS A 443 -42.56 7.47 -17.84
N ALA A 444 -42.23 6.20 -18.12
CA ALA A 444 -42.09 5.71 -19.48
C ALA A 444 -43.44 5.62 -20.20
N LEU A 445 -44.53 5.33 -19.49
CA LEU A 445 -45.88 5.32 -20.08
C LEU A 445 -46.31 6.73 -20.51
N GLU A 446 -45.87 7.74 -19.77
CA GLU A 446 -46.07 9.16 -20.10
C GLU A 446 -45.10 9.68 -21.17
N GLY A 447 -44.05 8.91 -21.50
CA GLY A 447 -42.99 9.34 -22.42
C GLY A 447 -41.98 10.32 -21.79
N GLU A 448 -41.92 10.39 -20.46
CA GLU A 448 -41.14 11.36 -19.70
C GLU A 448 -39.89 10.77 -19.03
N ASP A 449 -39.61 9.46 -19.17
CA ASP A 449 -38.51 8.75 -18.50
C ASP A 449 -37.09 9.13 -18.96
N ARG A 450 -36.95 10.10 -19.88
CA ARG A 450 -35.69 10.51 -20.51
C ARG A 450 -34.91 9.34 -21.15
N GLY A 451 -35.61 8.29 -21.55
CA GLY A 451 -35.04 7.07 -22.13
C GLY A 451 -34.20 6.26 -21.16
N ILE A 452 -34.40 6.40 -19.84
CA ILE A 452 -33.74 5.59 -18.82
C ILE A 452 -34.13 4.12 -19.00
N CYS A 453 -35.42 3.83 -19.14
CA CYS A 453 -35.89 2.46 -19.30
C CYS A 453 -35.30 1.81 -20.55
N LYS A 454 -35.20 2.55 -21.66
CA LYS A 454 -34.60 2.05 -22.91
C LYS A 454 -33.09 1.82 -22.77
N SER A 455 -32.38 2.64 -21.98
CA SER A 455 -30.95 2.46 -21.71
C SER A 455 -30.65 1.19 -20.91
N PHE A 456 -31.49 0.87 -19.93
CA PHE A 456 -31.26 -0.24 -19.00
C PHE A 456 -31.98 -1.54 -19.37
N CYS A 457 -33.13 -1.47 -20.06
CA CYS A 457 -33.90 -2.62 -20.56
C CYS A 457 -34.52 -2.31 -21.95
N ALA A 458 -33.68 -2.32 -22.98
CA ALA A 458 -34.13 -2.13 -24.37
C ALA A 458 -35.18 -3.17 -24.84
N PRO A 459 -35.08 -4.47 -24.48
CA PRO A 459 -36.05 -5.48 -24.88
C PRO A 459 -37.50 -5.19 -24.46
N MET A 460 -37.71 -4.37 -23.42
CA MET A 460 -39.05 -3.94 -22.99
C MET A 460 -39.82 -3.20 -24.09
N PHE A 461 -39.13 -2.67 -25.10
CA PHE A 461 -39.75 -1.94 -26.21
C PHE A 461 -39.77 -2.73 -27.53
N ASP A 462 -39.41 -4.03 -27.51
CA ASP A 462 -39.48 -4.93 -28.67
C ASP A 462 -40.66 -5.89 -28.52
N GLU A 463 -41.65 -5.80 -29.42
CA GLU A 463 -42.86 -6.62 -29.32
C GLU A 463 -42.62 -8.12 -29.54
N ASN A 464 -41.47 -8.50 -30.11
CA ASN A 464 -41.10 -9.90 -30.29
C ASN A 464 -40.59 -10.55 -28.98
N GLU A 465 -40.22 -9.73 -28.01
CA GLU A 465 -39.74 -10.16 -26.70
C GLU A 465 -40.92 -10.30 -25.73
N ASN A 466 -40.86 -11.27 -24.83
CA ASN A 466 -41.91 -11.48 -23.82
C ASN A 466 -42.15 -10.23 -22.96
N VAL A 467 -41.07 -9.54 -22.59
CA VAL A 467 -41.11 -8.30 -21.80
C VAL A 467 -41.77 -7.17 -22.60
N GLY A 468 -41.52 -7.08 -23.92
CA GLY A 468 -42.16 -6.07 -24.76
C GLY A 468 -43.62 -6.37 -25.09
N ALA A 469 -44.00 -7.64 -25.21
CA ALA A 469 -45.41 -8.03 -25.26
C ALA A 469 -46.16 -7.61 -23.97
N MET A 470 -45.50 -7.73 -22.81
CA MET A 470 -46.06 -7.25 -21.54
C MET A 470 -46.18 -5.72 -21.50
N TRP A 471 -45.16 -4.99 -21.95
CA TRP A 471 -45.20 -3.53 -22.10
C TRP A 471 -46.37 -3.07 -22.98
N LYS A 472 -46.60 -3.72 -24.13
CA LYS A 472 -47.73 -3.43 -25.03
C LYS A 472 -49.07 -3.61 -24.32
N ARG A 473 -49.22 -4.68 -23.54
CA ARG A 473 -50.44 -4.93 -22.74
C ARG A 473 -50.62 -3.88 -21.65
N LEU A 474 -49.55 -3.53 -20.93
CA LEU A 474 -49.57 -2.48 -19.91
C LEU A 474 -50.00 -1.13 -20.52
N LYS A 475 -49.41 -0.74 -21.65
CA LYS A 475 -49.74 0.52 -22.35
C LYS A 475 -51.22 0.59 -22.75
N ARG A 476 -51.81 -0.53 -23.19
CA ARG A 476 -53.25 -0.63 -23.47
C ARG A 476 -54.09 -0.47 -22.20
N SER A 477 -53.75 -1.19 -21.12
CA SER A 477 -54.47 -1.09 -19.84
C SER A 477 -54.41 0.32 -19.26
N TYR A 478 -53.24 0.95 -19.30
CA TYR A 478 -53.02 2.33 -18.85
C TYR A 478 -53.84 3.34 -19.66
N ASN A 479 -53.82 3.24 -21.00
CA ASN A 479 -54.60 4.13 -21.85
C ASN A 479 -56.12 3.96 -21.64
N LEU A 480 -56.60 2.74 -21.41
CA LEU A 480 -58.00 2.50 -21.11
C LEU A 480 -58.40 3.12 -19.77
N GLY A 481 -57.58 2.92 -18.72
CA GLY A 481 -57.82 3.53 -17.42
C GLY A 481 -57.80 5.06 -17.48
N LYS A 482 -56.88 5.64 -18.26
CA LYS A 482 -56.81 7.09 -18.51
C LYS A 482 -58.06 7.64 -19.18
N LEU A 483 -58.71 6.88 -20.06
CA LEU A 483 -59.98 7.26 -20.71
C LEU A 483 -61.19 7.07 -19.78
N ALA A 484 -61.12 6.10 -18.88
CA ALA A 484 -62.19 5.80 -17.92
C ALA A 484 -62.15 6.69 -16.65
N ALA A 485 -61.05 7.40 -16.42
CA ALA A 485 -60.87 8.22 -15.24
C ALA A 485 -61.56 9.59 -15.34
N SER A 486 -62.03 10.09 -14.20
CA SER A 486 -62.52 11.47 -14.05
C SER A 486 -61.45 12.51 -14.42
N SER A 487 -60.20 12.21 -14.10
CA SER A 487 -59.04 13.07 -14.30
C SER A 487 -57.78 12.23 -14.55
N ILE A 488 -57.00 12.62 -15.56
CA ILE A 488 -55.72 11.98 -15.89
C ILE A 488 -54.75 12.10 -14.70
N THR A 489 -54.71 13.26 -14.06
CA THR A 489 -53.81 13.54 -12.93
C THR A 489 -54.16 12.66 -11.74
N GLU A 490 -55.44 12.58 -11.38
CA GLU A 490 -55.91 11.75 -10.26
C GLU A 490 -55.64 10.26 -10.52
N TYR A 491 -55.83 9.80 -11.77
CA TYR A 491 -55.50 8.42 -12.16
C TYR A 491 -54.03 8.09 -11.98
N ILE A 492 -53.13 9.00 -12.36
CA ILE A 492 -51.68 8.82 -12.16
C ILE A 492 -51.32 8.85 -10.68
N GLU A 493 -51.95 9.72 -9.88
CA GLU A 493 -51.72 9.79 -8.44
C GLU A 493 -52.14 8.49 -7.74
N VAL A 494 -53.30 7.93 -8.11
CA VAL A 494 -53.79 6.64 -7.63
C VAL A 494 -52.82 5.51 -8.00
N LEU A 495 -52.39 5.45 -9.27
CA LEU A 495 -51.42 4.45 -9.72
C LEU A 495 -50.07 4.58 -8.98
N THR A 496 -49.60 5.80 -8.77
CA THR A 496 -48.34 6.08 -8.07
C THR A 496 -48.44 5.61 -6.62
N ALA A 497 -49.53 5.95 -5.91
CA ALA A 497 -49.78 5.48 -4.56
C ALA A 497 -49.79 3.94 -4.47
N LEU A 498 -50.53 3.26 -5.34
CA LEU A 498 -50.63 1.80 -5.35
C LEU A 498 -49.30 1.10 -5.67
N VAL A 499 -48.49 1.68 -6.56
CA VAL A 499 -47.17 1.15 -6.89
C VAL A 499 -46.21 1.26 -5.69
N LEU A 500 -46.33 2.34 -4.92
CA LEU A 500 -45.56 2.60 -3.69
C LEU A 500 -46.15 1.92 -2.45
N SER A 501 -47.20 1.12 -2.61
CA SER A 501 -47.92 0.43 -1.52
C SER A 501 -48.56 1.39 -0.50
N GLU A 502 -48.85 2.63 -0.90
CA GLU A 502 -49.54 3.63 -0.07
C GLU A 502 -51.02 3.24 0.15
N PRO A 503 -51.54 3.37 1.39
CA PRO A 503 -52.94 3.09 1.66
C PRO A 503 -53.81 4.09 0.90
N LEU A 504 -54.63 3.57 0.01
CA LEU A 504 -55.57 4.37 -0.77
C LEU A 504 -56.94 4.37 -0.10
N ASP A 505 -57.54 5.55 0.05
CA ASP A 505 -58.94 5.64 0.46
C ASP A 505 -59.84 4.98 -0.61
N LYS A 506 -60.70 4.06 -0.15
CA LYS A 506 -61.63 3.33 -1.03
C LYS A 506 -62.65 4.27 -1.67
N GLY A 507 -63.05 5.33 -0.96
CA GLY A 507 -63.92 6.38 -1.50
C GLY A 507 -63.25 7.12 -2.65
N PHE A 508 -61.99 7.51 -2.47
CA PHE A 508 -61.21 8.16 -3.53
C PHE A 508 -61.02 7.28 -4.77
N ARG A 509 -60.73 5.98 -4.64
CA ARG A 509 -60.63 5.05 -5.80
C ARG A 509 -61.92 5.03 -6.63
N ALA A 510 -63.07 4.94 -5.97
CA ALA A 510 -64.39 4.91 -6.63
C ALA A 510 -64.79 6.25 -7.26
N LEU A 511 -64.24 7.37 -6.77
CA LEU A 511 -64.42 8.70 -7.37
C LEU A 511 -63.61 8.88 -8.64
N VAL A 512 -62.42 8.26 -8.71
CA VAL A 512 -61.49 8.43 -9.84
C VAL A 512 -61.81 7.47 -10.99
N LEU A 513 -62.30 6.25 -10.72
CA LEU A 513 -62.59 5.25 -11.74
C LEU A 513 -63.99 4.62 -11.57
N ASP A 514 -64.68 4.44 -12.70
CA ASP A 514 -65.89 3.62 -12.77
C ASP A 514 -65.57 2.16 -12.42
N GLU A 515 -66.29 1.58 -11.46
CA GLU A 515 -66.14 0.19 -11.03
C GLU A 515 -66.18 -0.82 -12.19
N LYS A 516 -66.90 -0.51 -13.27
CA LYS A 516 -66.99 -1.37 -14.46
C LYS A 516 -65.71 -1.44 -15.28
N PHE A 517 -64.82 -0.47 -15.09
CA PHE A 517 -63.56 -0.34 -15.83
C PHE A 517 -62.33 -0.36 -14.93
N ASP A 518 -62.50 -0.65 -13.63
CA ASP A 518 -61.39 -0.75 -12.69
C ASP A 518 -60.49 -1.95 -13.01
N ASN A 519 -59.35 -1.66 -13.62
CA ASN A 519 -58.30 -2.62 -13.93
C ASN A 519 -57.00 -2.33 -13.16
N LEU A 520 -57.06 -1.52 -12.09
CA LEU A 520 -55.90 -0.95 -11.42
C LEU A 520 -54.94 -2.03 -10.91
N ASP A 521 -55.43 -3.03 -10.19
CA ASP A 521 -54.58 -4.07 -9.61
C ASP A 521 -53.86 -4.86 -10.71
N GLY A 522 -54.56 -5.15 -11.80
CA GLY A 522 -53.99 -5.78 -12.98
C GLY A 522 -52.97 -4.89 -13.71
N THR A 523 -53.11 -3.57 -13.64
CA THR A 523 -52.18 -2.59 -14.22
C THR A 523 -50.93 -2.46 -13.33
N VAL A 524 -51.11 -2.33 -12.01
CA VAL A 524 -50.03 -2.27 -11.00
C VAL A 524 -49.18 -3.54 -11.03
N ASN A 525 -49.79 -4.72 -11.14
CA ASN A 525 -49.05 -5.99 -11.25
C ASN A 525 -48.15 -6.03 -12.49
N LYS A 526 -48.63 -5.50 -13.63
CA LYS A 526 -47.81 -5.40 -14.86
C LYS A 526 -46.66 -4.39 -14.68
N ILE A 527 -46.92 -3.27 -13.99
CA ILE A 527 -45.88 -2.29 -13.66
C ILE A 527 -44.80 -2.93 -12.80
N LYS A 528 -45.18 -3.60 -11.69
CA LYS A 528 -44.24 -4.28 -10.79
C LYS A 528 -43.46 -5.39 -11.50
N TYR A 529 -44.10 -6.15 -12.40
CA TYR A 529 -43.41 -7.13 -13.24
C TYR A 529 -42.31 -6.48 -14.11
N LEU A 530 -42.65 -5.40 -14.83
CA LEU A 530 -41.67 -4.71 -15.67
C LEU A 530 -40.59 -3.99 -14.86
N ALA A 531 -40.91 -3.50 -13.67
CA ALA A 531 -39.95 -2.95 -12.72
C ALA A 531 -38.88 -3.99 -12.33
N ILE A 532 -39.31 -5.22 -12.04
CA ILE A 532 -38.40 -6.34 -11.75
C ILE A 532 -37.54 -6.68 -12.97
N GLU A 533 -38.11 -6.74 -14.16
CA GLU A 533 -37.36 -6.99 -15.40
C GLU A 533 -36.34 -5.87 -15.71
N LEU A 534 -36.70 -4.61 -15.47
CA LEU A 534 -35.81 -3.46 -15.61
C LEU A 534 -34.59 -3.59 -14.69
N HIS A 535 -34.81 -4.00 -13.44
CA HIS A 535 -33.75 -4.26 -12.47
C HIS A 535 -32.86 -5.46 -12.88
N ARG A 536 -33.47 -6.54 -13.40
CA ARG A 536 -32.77 -7.80 -13.72
C ARG A 536 -31.98 -7.82 -15.04
N HIS A 537 -32.33 -7.00 -16.02
CA HIS A 537 -31.71 -7.10 -17.35
C HIS A 537 -30.20 -6.75 -17.35
N LYS A 538 -29.79 -5.72 -16.60
CA LYS A 538 -28.38 -5.28 -16.48
C LYS A 538 -28.08 -4.86 -15.04
N PRO A 539 -28.10 -5.80 -14.07
CA PRO A 539 -28.14 -5.49 -12.65
C PRO A 539 -26.91 -4.71 -12.20
N THR A 540 -25.71 -5.03 -12.69
CA THR A 540 -24.48 -4.28 -12.34
C THR A 540 -24.52 -2.82 -12.78
N LYS A 541 -25.05 -2.53 -13.99
CA LYS A 541 -25.14 -1.14 -14.49
C LYS A 541 -26.25 -0.38 -13.78
N TRP A 542 -27.37 -1.04 -13.51
CA TRP A 542 -28.50 -0.49 -12.78
C TRP A 542 -28.13 -0.16 -11.32
N ASN A 543 -27.51 -1.09 -10.62
CA ASN A 543 -27.07 -0.88 -9.24
C ASN A 543 -26.06 0.26 -9.15
N ARG A 544 -25.05 0.32 -10.04
CA ARG A 544 -24.12 1.46 -10.10
C ARG A 544 -24.81 2.81 -10.37
N PHE A 545 -25.95 2.80 -11.07
CA PHE A 545 -26.74 4.00 -11.32
C PHE A 545 -27.53 4.41 -10.07
N LEU A 546 -28.19 3.45 -9.41
CA LEU A 546 -28.90 3.69 -8.14
C LEU A 546 -27.95 4.07 -6.99
N ASP A 547 -26.77 3.45 -6.89
CA ASP A 547 -25.77 3.76 -5.85
C ASP A 547 -25.40 5.24 -5.85
N ILE A 548 -25.39 5.89 -7.03
CA ILE A 548 -25.09 7.32 -7.12
C ILE A 548 -26.28 8.16 -6.67
N ILE A 549 -27.48 7.73 -7.01
CA ILE A 549 -28.72 8.48 -6.77
C ILE A 549 -29.14 8.42 -5.31
N LEU A 550 -28.91 7.27 -4.66
CA LEU A 550 -29.25 7.02 -3.26
C LEU A 550 -28.14 7.43 -2.28
N CYS A 551 -26.92 7.73 -2.77
CA CYS A 551 -25.84 8.35 -2.01
C CYS A 551 -26.10 9.84 -1.74
#